data_AF-A0A3M1NXJ3-F1
#
_entry.id   AF-A0A3M1NXJ3-F1
#
_cell.length_a   1.000
_cell.length_b   1.000
_cell.length_c   1.000
_cell.angle_alpha   90.00
_cell.angle_beta   90.00
_cell.angle_gamma   90.00
#
_symmetry.space_group_name_H-M   'P 1'
#
loop_
_entity.id
_entity.type
_entity.pdbx_description
1 polymer ?
#
loop_
_entity_poly.entity_id
_entity_poly.type
_entity_poly.pdbx_seq_one_letter_code
_entity_poly.pdbx_strand_id
1 'polypeptide(L)'
;MPLTVCLDIDGVLADLMGAWQEHYRFAFDADWSHDGSWDLHKGTCFPSTSHVFDYLSTVPGFWETLPLYPGVQGGVWHLLNAGHQVYLATNRTSARLQNATTEWVKSWWPARQQPRIEFVSSTKAHLPGQVMLEDNPVRINDLVITQWPVPVVMDRPWNRDVLPDERLMRVKNFMAEFVDLVDMVDVALSEDRDPLAAVRVFYGTKRDEKKGEGSDG
;
A
#
# COMPACT_ATOMS: atom_id res chain seq x y z
N MET A 1 23.11 -0.38 2.03
CA MET A 1 23.01 -1.60 1.16
C MET A 1 21.63 -1.55 0.56
N PRO A 2 21.40 -1.88 -0.72
CA PRO A 2 20.07 -1.77 -1.29
C PRO A 2 19.03 -2.55 -0.48
N LEU A 3 17.98 -1.87 -0.06
CA LEU A 3 16.83 -2.50 0.59
C LEU A 3 15.98 -3.25 -0.42
N THR A 4 15.31 -4.28 0.06
CA THR A 4 14.14 -4.90 -0.54
C THR A 4 12.89 -4.30 0.11
N VAL A 5 12.12 -3.58 -0.70
CA VAL A 5 10.88 -2.90 -0.29
C VAL A 5 9.70 -3.62 -0.94
N CYS A 6 8.82 -4.18 -0.12
CA CYS A 6 7.59 -4.83 -0.54
C CYS A 6 6.40 -3.87 -0.40
N LEU A 7 5.58 -3.78 -1.45
CA LEU A 7 4.43 -2.86 -1.52
C LEU A 7 3.19 -3.67 -1.89
N ASP A 8 2.12 -3.60 -1.12
CA ASP A 8 0.81 -4.01 -1.64
C ASP A 8 0.39 -3.14 -2.84
N ILE A 9 -0.55 -3.62 -3.66
CA ILE A 9 -1.09 -2.85 -4.79
C ILE A 9 -2.42 -2.17 -4.41
N ASP A 10 -3.44 -2.94 -4.03
CA ASP A 10 -4.82 -2.43 -3.96
C ASP A 10 -5.06 -1.71 -2.64
N GLY A 11 -5.22 -0.39 -2.67
CA GLY A 11 -5.33 0.40 -1.44
C GLY A 11 -4.00 0.99 -1.00
N VAL A 12 -2.86 0.55 -1.56
CA VAL A 12 -1.54 1.17 -1.36
C VAL A 12 -1.09 1.97 -2.57
N LEU A 13 -0.97 1.32 -3.73
CA LEU A 13 -0.52 1.93 -4.98
C LEU A 13 -1.70 2.32 -5.86
N ALA A 14 -2.60 1.39 -6.10
CA ALA A 14 -3.79 1.54 -6.92
C ALA A 14 -4.98 1.97 -6.07
N ASP A 15 -5.69 3.01 -6.52
CA ASP A 15 -6.95 3.45 -5.91
C ASP A 15 -8.13 2.60 -6.41
N LEU A 16 -8.14 1.33 -5.96
CA LEU A 16 -9.22 0.38 -6.24
C LEU A 16 -10.57 0.91 -5.72
N MET A 17 -10.57 1.56 -4.55
CA MET A 17 -11.80 2.02 -3.91
C MET A 17 -12.45 3.16 -4.69
N GLY A 18 -11.67 4.17 -5.07
CA GLY A 18 -12.13 5.30 -5.88
C GLY A 18 -12.60 4.84 -7.26
N ALA A 19 -11.84 3.98 -7.92
CA ALA A 19 -12.21 3.41 -9.22
C ALA A 19 -13.50 2.58 -9.14
N TRP A 20 -13.65 1.77 -8.08
CA TRP A 20 -14.89 1.01 -7.86
C TRP A 20 -16.08 1.93 -7.64
N GLN A 21 -15.93 2.97 -6.82
CA GLN A 21 -17.01 3.92 -6.54
C GLN A 21 -17.47 4.67 -7.79
N GLU A 22 -16.52 5.14 -8.60
CA GLU A 22 -16.83 5.80 -9.88
C GLU A 22 -17.54 4.85 -10.84
N HIS A 23 -17.01 3.63 -11.00
CA HIS A 23 -17.60 2.63 -11.87
C HIS A 23 -19.02 2.24 -11.41
N TYR A 24 -19.20 2.01 -10.11
CA TYR A 24 -20.50 1.63 -9.56
C TYR A 24 -21.56 2.71 -9.82
N ARG A 25 -21.21 3.99 -9.58
CA ARG A 25 -22.11 5.12 -9.87
C ARG A 25 -22.55 5.13 -11.33
N PHE A 26 -21.61 4.92 -12.25
CA PHE A 26 -21.90 4.91 -13.68
C PHE A 26 -22.71 3.68 -14.12
N ALA A 27 -22.34 2.49 -13.67
CA ALA A 27 -22.91 1.23 -14.15
C ALA A 27 -24.30 0.93 -13.57
N PHE A 28 -24.61 1.45 -12.37
CA PHE A 28 -25.86 1.15 -11.66
C PHE A 28 -26.75 2.37 -11.43
N ASP A 29 -26.39 3.54 -11.95
CA ASP A 29 -27.10 4.82 -11.76
C ASP A 29 -27.48 5.07 -10.29
N ALA A 30 -26.52 4.79 -9.40
CA ALA A 30 -26.71 4.80 -7.96
C ALA A 30 -25.61 5.62 -7.29
N ASP A 31 -25.99 6.56 -6.42
CA ASP A 31 -25.02 7.31 -5.63
C ASP A 31 -24.59 6.49 -4.41
N TRP A 32 -23.67 5.57 -4.64
CA TRP A 32 -23.01 4.82 -3.58
C TRP A 32 -21.77 5.58 -3.11
N SER A 33 -21.64 5.70 -1.79
CA SER A 33 -20.43 6.17 -1.12
C SER A 33 -19.91 5.08 -0.21
N HIS A 34 -18.62 4.79 -0.32
CA HIS A 34 -17.96 3.83 0.54
C HIS A 34 -17.98 4.30 2.00
N ASP A 35 -18.37 3.40 2.92
CA ASP A 35 -18.54 3.70 4.36
C ASP A 35 -17.21 3.72 5.14
N GLY A 36 -16.11 3.48 4.45
CA GLY A 36 -14.78 3.37 5.05
C GLY A 36 -14.45 1.98 5.56
N SER A 37 -15.28 0.96 5.34
CA SER A 37 -14.98 -0.43 5.72
C SER A 37 -14.05 -1.15 4.73
N TRP A 38 -13.55 -2.33 5.08
CA TRP A 38 -12.74 -3.13 4.13
C TRP A 38 -13.59 -3.77 3.01
N ASP A 39 -14.90 -3.83 3.21
CA ASP A 39 -15.80 -4.66 2.42
C ASP A 39 -16.42 -3.90 1.24
N LEU A 40 -15.85 -4.06 0.05
CA LEU A 40 -16.28 -3.37 -1.20
C LEU A 40 -17.77 -3.50 -1.55
N HIS A 41 -18.44 -4.51 -1.02
CA HIS A 41 -19.85 -4.79 -1.33
C HIS A 41 -20.83 -4.02 -0.43
N LYS A 42 -20.41 -3.48 0.71
CA LYS A 42 -21.32 -2.82 1.65
C LYS A 42 -21.96 -1.61 1.01
N GLY A 43 -23.29 -1.54 1.06
CA GLY A 43 -24.08 -0.49 0.42
C GLY A 43 -24.24 -0.63 -1.09
N THR A 44 -23.73 -1.70 -1.69
CA THR A 44 -23.91 -2.02 -3.12
C THR A 44 -25.01 -3.08 -3.33
N CYS A 45 -25.37 -3.36 -4.58
CA CYS A 45 -26.25 -4.46 -4.93
C CYS A 45 -25.57 -5.86 -4.84
N PHE A 46 -24.27 -5.92 -4.55
CA PHE A 46 -23.53 -7.17 -4.49
C PHE A 46 -23.60 -7.80 -3.09
N PRO A 47 -23.78 -9.13 -2.99
CA PRO A 47 -23.96 -9.80 -1.70
C PRO A 47 -22.64 -10.03 -0.94
N SER A 48 -21.49 -9.95 -1.61
CA SER A 48 -20.18 -10.06 -0.98
C SER A 48 -19.08 -9.39 -1.81
N THR A 49 -17.93 -9.14 -1.17
CA THR A 49 -16.75 -8.58 -1.84
C THR A 49 -16.30 -9.46 -2.99
N SER A 50 -16.37 -10.80 -2.88
CA SER A 50 -16.03 -11.70 -3.98
C SER A 50 -16.92 -11.50 -5.22
N HIS A 51 -18.22 -11.24 -5.04
CA HIS A 51 -19.12 -10.96 -6.16
C HIS A 51 -18.80 -9.61 -6.83
N VAL A 52 -18.31 -8.62 -6.08
CA VAL A 52 -17.77 -7.38 -6.66
C VAL A 52 -16.56 -7.69 -7.54
N PHE A 53 -15.59 -8.47 -7.02
CA PHE A 53 -14.41 -8.87 -7.80
C PHE A 53 -14.77 -9.71 -9.05
N ASP A 54 -15.75 -10.61 -8.95
CA ASP A 54 -16.23 -11.41 -10.09
C ASP A 54 -16.85 -10.51 -11.16
N TYR A 55 -17.71 -9.56 -10.75
CA TYR A 55 -18.28 -8.58 -11.67
C TYR A 55 -17.20 -7.70 -12.31
N LEU A 56 -16.28 -7.14 -11.53
CA LEU A 56 -15.18 -6.30 -12.03
C LEU A 56 -14.26 -7.07 -12.98
N SER A 57 -14.10 -8.37 -12.76
CA SER A 57 -13.41 -9.25 -13.70
C SER A 57 -14.14 -9.38 -15.03
N THR A 58 -15.41 -9.02 -15.16
CA THR A 58 -16.11 -8.96 -16.46
C THR A 58 -15.99 -7.61 -17.15
N VAL A 59 -15.64 -6.54 -16.43
CA VAL A 59 -15.52 -5.19 -16.96
C VAL A 59 -14.21 -5.05 -17.75
N PRO A 60 -14.26 -4.80 -19.07
CA PRO A 60 -13.05 -4.68 -19.87
C PRO A 60 -12.17 -3.51 -19.41
N GLY A 61 -10.88 -3.77 -19.16
CA GLY A 61 -9.91 -2.72 -18.85
C GLY A 61 -9.92 -2.22 -17.40
N PHE A 62 -10.85 -2.65 -16.54
CA PHE A 62 -10.98 -2.11 -15.19
C PHE A 62 -9.68 -2.24 -14.39
N TRP A 63 -9.08 -3.43 -14.38
CA TRP A 63 -7.86 -3.70 -13.61
C TRP A 63 -6.62 -3.04 -14.23
N GLU A 64 -6.57 -2.95 -15.56
CA GLU A 64 -5.47 -2.38 -16.32
C GLU A 64 -5.40 -0.84 -16.22
N THR A 65 -6.51 -0.20 -15.85
CA THR A 65 -6.66 1.26 -15.84
C THR A 65 -6.83 1.88 -14.45
N LEU A 66 -6.65 1.09 -13.38
CA LEU A 66 -6.76 1.62 -12.01
C LEU A 66 -5.82 2.83 -11.82
N PRO A 67 -6.31 3.97 -11.31
CA PRO A 67 -5.47 5.13 -11.05
C PRO A 67 -4.50 4.85 -9.90
N LEU A 68 -3.32 5.49 -9.94
CA LEU A 68 -2.42 5.50 -8.79
C LEU A 68 -2.90 6.49 -7.72
N TYR A 69 -2.66 6.17 -6.45
CA TYR A 69 -2.72 7.17 -5.39
C TYR A 69 -1.67 8.28 -5.62
N PRO A 70 -1.94 9.52 -5.17
CA PRO A 70 -1.01 10.63 -5.30
C PRO A 70 0.39 10.33 -4.76
N GLY A 71 1.42 10.68 -5.53
CA GLY A 71 2.83 10.52 -5.15
C GLY A 71 3.41 9.11 -5.36
N VAL A 72 2.59 8.10 -5.64
CA VAL A 72 3.07 6.71 -5.80
C VAL A 72 4.04 6.56 -6.96
N GLN A 73 3.71 7.09 -8.15
CA GLN A 73 4.56 6.92 -9.33
C GLN A 73 5.98 7.46 -9.08
N GLY A 74 6.06 8.68 -8.57
CA GLY A 74 7.33 9.33 -8.23
C GLY A 74 8.05 8.64 -7.08
N GLY A 75 7.33 8.17 -6.06
CA GLY A 75 7.93 7.49 -4.92
C GLY A 75 8.54 6.15 -5.30
N VAL A 76 7.82 5.32 -6.06
CA VAL A 76 8.38 4.06 -6.60
C VAL A 76 9.59 4.34 -7.49
N TRP A 77 9.53 5.39 -8.31
CA TRP A 77 10.67 5.79 -9.13
C TRP A 77 11.90 6.21 -8.32
N HIS A 78 11.70 6.98 -7.23
CA HIS A 78 12.76 7.33 -6.28
C HIS A 78 13.42 6.08 -5.69
N LEU A 79 12.61 5.15 -5.16
CA LEU A 79 13.11 3.91 -4.55
C LEU A 79 13.96 3.10 -5.54
N LEU A 80 13.48 2.95 -6.78
CA LEU A 80 14.22 2.24 -7.84
C LEU A 80 15.53 2.95 -8.21
N ASN A 81 15.53 4.28 -8.32
CA ASN A 81 16.74 5.06 -8.66
C ASN A 81 17.76 5.11 -7.51
N ALA A 82 17.31 5.00 -6.26
CA ALA A 82 18.17 4.80 -5.09
C ALA A 82 18.84 3.40 -5.08
N GLY A 83 18.46 2.53 -6.03
CA GLY A 83 19.03 1.20 -6.20
C GLY A 83 18.32 0.11 -5.40
N HIS A 84 17.23 0.44 -4.69
CA HIS A 84 16.44 -0.53 -3.93
C HIS A 84 15.73 -1.53 -4.85
N GLN A 85 15.49 -2.72 -4.34
CA GLN A 85 14.67 -3.74 -4.98
C GLN A 85 13.22 -3.55 -4.58
N VAL A 86 12.36 -3.11 -5.51
CA VAL A 86 10.94 -2.88 -5.24
C VAL A 86 10.11 -4.07 -5.72
N TYR A 87 9.38 -4.69 -4.80
CA TYR A 87 8.48 -5.81 -5.05
C TYR A 87 7.02 -5.38 -4.86
N LEU A 88 6.19 -5.54 -5.89
CA LEU A 88 4.74 -5.35 -5.81
C LEU A 88 4.10 -6.67 -5.41
N ALA A 89 3.68 -6.78 -4.16
CA ALA A 89 3.16 -7.98 -3.56
C ALA A 89 1.62 -7.95 -3.57
N THR A 90 0.98 -8.73 -4.43
CA THR A 90 -0.49 -8.74 -4.56
C THR A 90 -1.06 -10.16 -4.52
N ASN A 91 -2.27 -10.29 -3.99
CA ASN A 91 -2.99 -11.57 -3.98
C ASN A 91 -3.89 -11.70 -5.20
N ARG A 92 -3.33 -12.22 -6.31
CA ARG A 92 -4.06 -12.52 -7.55
C ARG A 92 -3.82 -13.98 -7.92
N THR A 93 -4.87 -14.81 -7.81
CA THR A 93 -4.77 -16.25 -8.09
C THR A 93 -5.11 -16.62 -9.53
N SER A 94 -5.87 -15.79 -10.25
CA SER A 94 -6.25 -16.06 -11.64
C SER A 94 -5.22 -15.50 -12.63
N ALA A 95 -4.87 -16.28 -13.66
CA ALA A 95 -3.94 -15.85 -14.70
C ALA A 95 -4.39 -14.56 -15.41
N ARG A 96 -5.71 -14.37 -15.55
CA ARG A 96 -6.28 -13.15 -16.11
C ARG A 96 -5.93 -11.91 -15.28
N LEU A 97 -6.14 -11.97 -13.97
CA LEU A 97 -5.81 -10.84 -13.09
C LEU A 97 -4.30 -10.61 -13.01
N GLN A 98 -3.49 -11.68 -13.03
CA GLN A 98 -2.03 -11.55 -13.08
C GLN A 98 -1.55 -10.83 -14.35
N ASN A 99 -2.13 -11.17 -15.50
CA ASN A 99 -1.86 -10.47 -16.75
C ASN A 99 -2.29 -9.00 -16.69
N ALA A 100 -3.50 -8.73 -16.17
CA ALA A 100 -3.99 -7.37 -16.02
C ALA A 100 -3.09 -6.52 -15.10
N THR A 101 -2.66 -7.07 -13.95
CA THR A 101 -1.67 -6.42 -13.07
C THR A 101 -0.35 -6.17 -13.79
N THR A 102 0.11 -7.10 -14.62
CA THR A 102 1.35 -6.92 -15.39
C THR A 102 1.23 -5.76 -16.39
N GLU A 103 0.12 -5.67 -17.12
CA GLU A 103 -0.13 -4.56 -18.05
C GLU A 103 -0.33 -3.23 -17.31
N TRP A 104 -0.98 -3.25 -16.15
CA TRP A 104 -1.09 -2.09 -15.28
C TRP A 104 0.28 -1.56 -14.83
N VAL A 105 1.20 -2.43 -14.38
CA VAL A 105 2.56 -2.00 -14.02
C VAL A 105 3.30 -1.43 -15.23
N LYS A 106 3.13 -2.01 -16.42
CA LYS A 106 3.75 -1.51 -17.65
C LYS A 106 3.24 -0.14 -18.09
N SER A 107 1.99 0.19 -17.78
CA SER A 107 1.41 1.49 -18.13
C SER A 107 1.96 2.63 -17.26
N TRP A 108 2.34 2.33 -16.02
CA TRP A 108 2.85 3.33 -15.07
C TRP A 108 4.36 3.51 -15.07
N TRP A 109 5.13 2.47 -15.39
CA TRP A 109 6.60 2.52 -15.36
C TRP A 109 7.24 1.93 -16.63
N PRO A 110 8.27 2.59 -17.19
CA PRO A 110 8.96 2.10 -18.37
C PRO A 110 9.74 0.81 -18.05
N ALA A 111 9.89 -0.09 -19.03
CA ALA A 111 10.43 -1.44 -18.83
C ALA A 111 11.76 -1.54 -18.07
N ARG A 112 12.64 -0.52 -18.16
CA ARG A 112 13.94 -0.49 -17.47
C ARG A 112 13.85 -0.07 -16.00
N GLN A 113 12.69 0.41 -15.55
CA GLN A 113 12.42 0.92 -14.20
C GLN A 113 11.09 0.38 -13.68
N GLN A 114 10.78 -0.88 -14.00
CA GLN A 114 9.60 -1.55 -13.46
C GLN A 114 9.93 -2.24 -12.13
N PRO A 115 9.08 -2.08 -11.10
CA PRO A 115 9.16 -2.93 -9.92
C PRO A 115 8.83 -4.37 -10.30
N ARG A 116 9.37 -5.33 -9.54
CA ARG A 116 9.08 -6.76 -9.75
C ARG A 116 7.73 -7.11 -9.14
N ILE A 117 6.91 -7.89 -9.82
CA ILE A 117 5.60 -8.32 -9.30
C ILE A 117 5.74 -9.69 -8.63
N GLU A 118 5.16 -9.83 -7.44
CA GLU A 118 5.04 -11.10 -6.71
C GLU A 118 3.56 -11.41 -6.47
N PHE A 119 3.09 -12.45 -7.16
CA PHE A 119 1.75 -12.98 -6.98
C PHE A 119 1.76 -13.97 -5.80
N VAL A 120 1.20 -13.55 -4.68
CA VAL A 120 1.14 -14.35 -3.46
C VAL A 120 -0.25 -14.98 -3.29
N SER A 121 -0.34 -16.22 -2.85
CA SER A 121 -1.63 -16.93 -2.69
C SER A 121 -2.18 -16.90 -1.26
N SER A 122 -1.34 -16.69 -0.25
CA SER A 122 -1.70 -16.82 1.16
C SER A 122 -1.26 -15.62 2.01
N THR A 123 0.04 -15.51 2.27
CA THR A 123 0.62 -14.46 3.12
C THR A 123 1.84 -13.83 2.43
N LYS A 124 2.01 -12.53 2.65
CA LYS A 124 3.17 -11.76 2.19
C LYS A 124 4.33 -11.84 3.17
N ALA A 125 4.11 -12.38 4.37
CA ALA A 125 5.11 -12.52 5.43
C ALA A 125 6.32 -13.41 5.06
N HIS A 126 6.27 -14.12 3.93
CA HIS A 126 7.38 -14.94 3.43
C HIS A 126 8.23 -14.25 2.35
N LEU A 127 7.85 -13.05 1.92
CA LEU A 127 8.64 -12.31 0.94
C LEU A 127 9.97 -11.83 1.58
N PRO A 128 11.06 -11.70 0.79
CA PRO A 128 12.39 -11.39 1.33
C PRO A 128 12.61 -9.87 1.53
N GLY A 129 11.69 -9.17 2.20
CA GLY A 129 11.72 -7.72 2.37
C GLY A 129 12.19 -7.22 3.73
N GLN A 130 12.84 -6.06 3.76
CA GLN A 130 13.12 -5.33 5.01
C GLN A 130 11.97 -4.37 5.36
N VAL A 131 11.33 -3.78 4.36
CA VAL A 131 10.19 -2.86 4.54
C VAL A 131 8.98 -3.42 3.81
N MET A 132 7.81 -3.44 4.45
CA MET A 132 6.53 -3.81 3.83
C MET A 132 5.50 -2.71 4.05
N LEU A 133 4.89 -2.22 2.98
CA LEU A 133 3.76 -1.28 3.04
C LEU A 133 2.45 -1.99 2.67
N GLU A 134 1.49 -1.98 3.59
CA GLU A 134 0.25 -2.73 3.51
C GLU A 134 -0.92 -1.89 4.05
N ASP A 135 -2.13 -2.06 3.51
CA ASP A 135 -3.33 -1.39 4.00
C ASP A 135 -4.37 -2.37 4.56
N ASN A 136 -4.29 -3.66 4.21
CA ASN A 136 -5.22 -4.68 4.68
C ASN A 136 -5.03 -4.99 6.19
N PRO A 137 -6.05 -4.77 7.04
CA PRO A 137 -5.96 -4.99 8.49
C PRO A 137 -5.49 -6.40 8.90
N VAL A 138 -5.96 -7.43 8.18
CA VAL A 138 -5.58 -8.82 8.45
C VAL A 138 -4.11 -9.05 8.12
N ARG A 139 -3.63 -8.50 7.00
CA ARG A 139 -2.23 -8.66 6.57
C ARG A 139 -1.28 -7.85 7.42
N ILE A 140 -1.70 -6.69 7.90
CA ILE A 140 -0.92 -5.91 8.87
C ILE A 140 -0.67 -6.75 10.14
N ASN A 141 -1.69 -7.45 10.65
CA ASN A 141 -1.53 -8.34 11.80
C ASN A 141 -0.58 -9.52 11.50
N ASP A 142 -0.67 -10.11 10.30
CA ASP A 142 0.27 -11.17 9.88
C ASP A 142 1.72 -10.67 10.00
N LEU A 143 2.02 -9.46 9.52
CA LEU A 143 3.38 -8.89 9.56
C LEU A 143 3.90 -8.70 10.99
N VAL A 144 3.03 -8.30 11.93
CA VAL A 144 3.40 -8.17 13.35
C VAL A 144 3.70 -9.54 13.95
N ILE A 145 2.79 -10.50 13.76
CA ILE A 145 2.90 -11.86 14.32
C ILE A 145 4.15 -12.56 13.81
N THR A 146 4.46 -12.44 12.52
CA THR A 146 5.65 -13.04 11.90
C THR A 146 6.92 -12.22 12.11
N GLN A 147 6.84 -11.13 12.88
CA GLN A 147 7.95 -10.26 13.18
C GLN A 147 8.67 -9.69 11.94
N TRP A 148 7.91 -9.23 10.94
CA TRP A 148 8.47 -8.54 9.78
C TRP A 148 9.38 -7.37 10.19
N PRO A 149 10.55 -7.14 9.55
CA PRO A 149 11.55 -6.21 10.08
C PRO A 149 11.02 -4.77 10.27
N VAL A 150 10.45 -4.17 9.22
CA VAL A 150 9.80 -2.85 9.29
C VAL A 150 8.42 -2.91 8.63
N PRO A 151 7.35 -3.23 9.38
CA PRO A 151 5.99 -3.23 8.88
C PRO A 151 5.41 -1.81 8.90
N VAL A 152 4.87 -1.39 7.76
CA VAL A 152 4.32 -0.05 7.56
C VAL A 152 2.86 -0.15 7.09
N VAL A 153 1.99 0.59 7.75
CA VAL A 153 0.57 0.73 7.43
C VAL A 153 0.37 1.97 6.58
N MET A 154 -0.18 1.80 5.39
CA MET A 154 -0.73 2.91 4.64
C MET A 154 -2.08 3.30 5.25
N ASP A 155 -2.22 4.52 5.77
CA ASP A 155 -3.45 4.97 6.42
C ASP A 155 -4.62 4.99 5.44
N ARG A 156 -5.64 4.20 5.75
CA ARG A 156 -6.88 4.13 5.01
C ARG A 156 -8.06 4.09 5.97
N PRO A 157 -9.26 4.54 5.57
CA PRO A 157 -10.43 4.52 6.44
C PRO A 157 -10.65 3.15 7.13
N TRP A 158 -10.44 2.05 6.40
CA TRP A 158 -10.72 0.68 6.84
C TRP A 158 -9.70 0.07 7.79
N ASN A 159 -8.56 0.72 8.02
CA ASN A 159 -7.50 0.20 8.88
C ASN A 159 -7.17 1.11 10.06
N ARG A 160 -7.99 2.13 10.33
CA ARG A 160 -7.80 3.05 11.46
C ARG A 160 -8.01 2.40 12.83
N ASP A 161 -8.79 1.32 12.87
CA ASP A 161 -9.04 0.54 14.09
C ASP A 161 -8.01 -0.55 14.34
N VAL A 162 -7.01 -0.71 13.45
CA VAL A 162 -5.86 -1.59 13.73
C VAL A 162 -5.15 -1.06 14.96
N LEU A 163 -5.10 -1.90 16.01
CA LEU A 163 -4.54 -1.52 17.29
C LEU A 163 -3.07 -1.07 17.14
N PRO A 164 -2.65 -0.05 17.89
CA PRO A 164 -1.25 0.36 17.91
C PRO A 164 -0.37 -0.81 18.37
N ASP A 165 0.62 -1.16 17.55
CA ASP A 165 1.74 -2.01 17.93
C ASP A 165 3.00 -1.14 17.83
N GLU A 166 3.93 -1.30 18.75
CA GLU A 166 5.13 -0.47 18.77
C GLU A 166 5.94 -0.60 17.47
N ARG A 167 5.91 -1.76 16.81
CA ARG A 167 6.65 -2.05 15.58
C ARG A 167 5.94 -1.50 14.34
N LEU A 168 4.64 -1.21 14.42
CA LEU A 168 3.88 -0.72 13.28
C LEU A 168 4.10 0.78 13.09
N MET A 169 4.67 1.12 11.94
CA MET A 169 4.73 2.50 11.47
C MET A 169 3.48 2.80 10.65
N ARG A 170 2.93 4.01 10.73
CA ARG A 170 1.77 4.41 9.93
C ARG A 170 2.09 5.67 9.14
N VAL A 171 1.83 5.62 7.84
CA VAL A 171 2.09 6.71 6.88
C VAL A 171 0.81 7.07 6.14
N LYS A 172 0.60 8.34 5.85
CA LYS A 172 -0.59 8.85 5.12
C LYS A 172 -0.30 9.16 3.66
N ASN A 173 0.97 9.44 3.34
CA ASN A 173 1.40 9.84 2.01
C ASN A 173 2.56 8.96 1.54
N PHE A 174 2.47 8.47 0.30
CA PHE A 174 3.51 7.60 -0.26
C PHE A 174 4.84 8.35 -0.43
N MET A 175 4.83 9.53 -1.05
CA MET A 175 6.06 10.27 -1.30
C MET A 175 6.58 10.95 -0.03
N ALA A 176 5.74 11.73 0.65
CA ALA A 176 6.19 12.61 1.73
C ALA A 176 6.42 11.91 3.08
N GLU A 177 5.94 10.68 3.26
CA GLU A 177 6.10 9.96 4.53
C GLU A 177 6.73 8.57 4.31
N PHE A 178 6.22 7.78 3.37
CA PHE A 178 6.75 6.43 3.17
C PHE A 178 8.16 6.43 2.57
N VAL A 179 8.45 7.24 1.54
CA VAL A 179 9.81 7.33 0.98
C VAL A 179 10.80 7.84 2.02
N ASP A 180 10.48 8.92 2.74
CA ASP A 180 11.28 9.42 3.87
C ASP A 180 11.60 8.31 4.89
N LEU A 181 10.60 7.49 5.23
CA LEU A 181 10.77 6.35 6.13
C LEU A 181 11.75 5.33 5.56
N VAL A 182 11.64 4.97 4.28
CA VAL A 182 12.56 4.01 3.64
C VAL A 182 13.99 4.55 3.63
N ASP A 183 14.18 5.84 3.29
CA ASP A 183 15.49 6.48 3.29
C ASP A 183 16.13 6.43 4.70
N MET A 184 15.33 6.64 5.77
CA MET A 184 15.82 6.50 7.16
C MET A 184 16.20 5.06 7.50
N VAL A 185 15.42 4.08 7.04
CA VAL A 185 15.73 2.66 7.25
C VAL A 185 17.04 2.29 6.56
N ASP A 186 17.30 2.79 5.34
CA ASP A 186 18.56 2.53 4.62
C ASP A 186 19.75 3.13 5.38
N VAL A 187 19.63 4.39 5.83
CA VAL A 187 20.66 5.04 6.64
C VAL A 187 20.92 4.26 7.93
N ALA A 188 19.88 3.91 8.69
CA ALA A 188 20.02 3.17 9.95
C ALA A 188 20.73 1.83 9.74
N LEU A 189 20.31 1.05 8.73
CA LEU A 189 20.94 -0.23 8.43
C LEU A 189 22.37 -0.08 7.90
N SER A 190 22.69 1.00 7.17
CA SER A 190 24.06 1.29 6.72
C SER A 190 25.02 1.61 7.88
N GLU A 191 24.46 2.08 9.00
CA GLU A 191 25.19 2.46 10.22
C GLU A 191 25.08 1.40 11.34
N ASP A 192 24.57 0.20 11.03
CA ASP A 192 24.35 -0.88 11.99
C ASP A 192 23.48 -0.48 13.19
N ARG A 193 22.47 0.36 12.94
CA ARG A 193 21.47 0.81 13.92
C ARG A 193 20.15 0.06 13.74
N ASP A 194 19.38 -0.03 14.82
CA ASP A 194 18.00 -0.55 14.78
C ASP A 194 17.12 0.41 13.93
N PRO A 195 16.57 -0.07 12.79
CA PRO A 195 15.76 0.77 11.91
C PRO A 195 14.45 1.22 12.56
N LEU A 196 13.83 0.41 13.42
CA LEU A 196 12.58 0.80 14.09
C LEU A 196 12.84 1.92 15.10
N ALA A 197 13.93 1.82 15.88
CA ALA A 197 14.33 2.88 16.80
C ALA A 197 14.63 4.19 16.06
N ALA A 198 15.35 4.14 14.93
CA ALA A 198 15.68 5.32 14.13
C ALA A 198 14.42 6.04 13.61
N VAL A 199 13.47 5.28 13.04
CA VAL A 199 12.21 5.85 12.52
C VAL A 199 11.37 6.43 13.67
N ARG A 200 11.30 5.77 14.84
CA ARG A 200 10.53 6.27 16.00
C ARG A 200 11.06 7.62 16.51
N VAL A 201 12.38 7.79 16.59
CA VAL A 201 12.99 9.06 17.05
C VAL A 201 12.59 10.20 16.12
N PHE A 202 12.65 9.97 14.80
CA PHE A 202 12.32 10.99 13.83
C PHE A 202 10.83 11.35 13.81
N TYR A 203 9.94 10.36 13.82
CA TYR A 203 8.50 10.61 13.81
C TYR A 203 7.97 11.08 15.19
N GLY A 204 8.65 10.73 16.28
CA GLY A 204 8.38 11.25 17.61
C GLY A 204 8.69 12.74 17.72
N THR A 205 9.88 13.16 17.26
CA THR A 205 10.32 14.57 17.27
C THR A 205 9.42 15.47 16.40
N LYS A 206 9.07 15.04 15.18
CA LYS A 206 8.13 15.79 14.31
C LYS A 206 6.73 15.99 14.94
N ARG A 207 6.27 15.05 15.77
CA ARG A 207 4.98 15.19 16.47
C ARG A 207 5.03 16.24 17.58
N ASP A 208 6.17 16.36 18.25
CA ASP A 208 6.36 17.34 19.32
C ASP A 208 6.54 18.76 18.78
N GLU A 209 7.24 18.92 17.64
CA GLU A 209 7.36 20.20 16.94
C GLU A 209 5.98 20.75 16.51
N LYS A 210 5.12 19.91 15.91
CA LYS A 210 3.76 20.31 15.53
C LYS A 210 2.83 20.64 16.70
N LYS A 211 3.13 20.15 17.90
CA LYS A 211 2.37 20.51 19.11
C LYS A 211 2.81 21.87 19.68
N GLY A 212 4.07 22.25 19.49
CA GLY A 212 4.59 23.56 19.92
C GLY A 212 4.10 24.73 19.06
N GLU A 213 3.79 24.50 17.79
CA GLU A 213 3.29 25.54 16.88
C GLU A 213 1.78 25.83 17.05
N GLY A 214 1.06 25.01 17.82
CA GLY A 214 -0.40 25.12 18.02
C GLY A 214 -0.84 25.78 19.33
N SER A 215 0.08 26.28 20.16
CA SER A 215 -0.22 26.83 21.50
C SER A 215 -0.21 28.36 21.61
N ASP A 216 0.04 29.09 20.52
CA ASP A 216 0.06 30.57 20.50
C ASP A 216 -1.11 31.16 19.67
N GLY A 217 -2.34 30.70 19.92
CA GLY A 217 -3.56 31.18 19.25
C GLY A 217 -4.75 31.32 20.17
#